data_AF-A0AB35ZIR3-F1
#
_entry.id   AF-A0AB35ZIR3-F1
#
_cell.length_a   1.000
_cell.length_b   1.000
_cell.length_c   1.000
_cell.angle_alpha   90.00
_cell.angle_beta   90.00
_cell.angle_gamma   90.00
#
_symmetry.space_group_name_H-M   'P 1'
#
loop_
_entity.id
_entity.type
_entity.pdbx_description
1 polymer ?
#
loop_
_entity_poly.entity_id
_entity_poly.type
_entity_poly.pdbx_seq_one_letter_code
_entity_poly.pdbx_strand_id
1 'polypeptide(L)'
;MENLESLGNTIYKTMSARFTASRRMKRSRDASKVCEAMFSASIIAISLIALQKPEIKVANMISAFTIILSTFLLVLSLLFSSLNYDKRMENYHACGNELNRLYRLIKHDVSVLSKEEQEKKEIDYINKYEEILSKYNLNQTSFDYQYAMLSSTEIHPLKWLWFQCRYYIFDVYLLYWIIAIAPTVGVVCYFLKYLVKE
;
A
#
# COMPACT_ATOMS: atom_id res chain seq x y z
N MET A 1 -17.35 31.23 13.05
CA MET A 1 -17.98 30.14 12.29
C MET A 1 -17.12 29.90 11.07
N GLU A 2 -16.77 28.64 10.78
CA GLU A 2 -16.03 28.33 9.56
C GLU A 2 -16.97 28.56 8.38
N ASN A 3 -16.50 29.18 7.30
CA ASN A 3 -17.31 29.25 6.09
C ASN A 3 -17.62 27.80 5.64
N LEU A 4 -18.85 27.52 5.20
CA LEU A 4 -19.23 26.23 4.60
C LEU A 4 -18.26 25.78 3.49
N GLU A 5 -17.66 26.75 2.78
CA GLU A 5 -16.58 26.52 1.83
C GLU A 5 -15.28 25.98 2.49
N SER A 6 -14.90 26.47 3.67
CA SER A 6 -13.78 25.95 4.47
C SER A 6 -14.02 24.49 4.86
N LEU A 7 -15.22 24.17 5.33
CA LEU A 7 -15.62 22.81 5.64
C LEU A 7 -15.55 21.91 4.40
N GLY A 8 -16.07 22.38 3.27
CA GLY A 8 -15.96 21.68 1.98
C GLY A 8 -14.51 21.41 1.58
N ASN A 9 -13.60 22.36 1.79
CA ASN A 9 -12.17 22.18 1.55
C ASN A 9 -11.56 21.13 2.49
N THR A 10 -11.88 21.15 3.78
CA THR A 10 -11.41 20.13 4.73
C THR A 10 -11.87 18.73 4.33
N ILE A 11 -13.16 18.58 4.01
CA ILE A 11 -13.73 17.31 3.54
C ILE A 11 -13.05 16.83 2.26
N TYR A 12 -12.81 17.72 1.30
CA TYR A 12 -12.11 17.39 0.06
C TYR A 12 -10.68 16.88 0.31
N LYS A 13 -9.95 17.51 1.24
CA LYS A 13 -8.59 17.09 1.58
C LYS A 13 -8.58 15.71 2.24
N THR A 14 -9.48 15.48 3.19
CA THR A 14 -9.65 14.18 3.84
C THR A 14 -10.03 13.11 2.81
N MET A 15 -11.04 13.36 1.97
CA MET A 15 -11.47 12.48 0.89
C MET A 15 -10.30 12.07 -0.03
N SER A 16 -9.52 13.06 -0.48
CA SER A 16 -8.39 12.83 -1.37
C SER A 16 -7.31 11.96 -0.71
N ALA A 17 -7.03 12.19 0.58
CA ALA A 17 -6.11 11.38 1.36
C ALA A 17 -6.61 9.94 1.56
N ARG A 18 -7.92 9.74 1.77
CA ARG A 18 -8.55 8.40 1.86
C ARG A 18 -8.40 7.61 0.56
N PHE A 19 -8.65 8.24 -0.60
CA PHE A 19 -8.44 7.58 -1.88
C PHE A 19 -6.96 7.25 -2.14
N THR A 20 -6.04 8.12 -1.73
CA THR A 20 -4.60 7.84 -1.82
C THR A 20 -4.19 6.65 -0.96
N ALA A 21 -4.68 6.58 0.28
CA ALA A 21 -4.45 5.45 1.18
C ALA A 21 -5.01 4.14 0.60
N SER A 22 -6.22 4.17 0.02
CA SER A 22 -6.81 3.01 -0.65
C SER A 22 -5.95 2.49 -1.80
N ARG A 23 -5.47 3.38 -2.69
CA ARG A 23 -4.54 3.02 -3.77
C ARG A 23 -3.23 2.43 -3.25
N ARG A 24 -2.69 2.98 -2.15
CA ARG A 24 -1.48 2.44 -1.51
C ARG A 24 -1.72 1.03 -0.99
N MET A 25 -2.83 0.77 -0.28
CA MET A 25 -3.17 -0.57 0.20
C MET A 25 -3.32 -1.58 -0.95
N LYS A 26 -3.95 -1.18 -2.06
CA LYS A 26 -4.03 -2.02 -3.27
C LYS A 26 -2.64 -2.42 -3.77
N ARG A 27 -1.72 -1.46 -3.89
CA ARG A 27 -0.35 -1.75 -4.32
C ARG A 27 0.41 -2.62 -3.34
N SER A 28 0.27 -2.39 -2.03
CA SER A 28 0.91 -3.24 -1.01
C SER A 28 0.44 -4.68 -1.10
N ARG A 29 -0.86 -4.91 -1.31
CA ARG A 29 -1.43 -6.24 -1.56
C ARG A 29 -0.86 -6.88 -2.82
N ASP A 30 -0.85 -6.14 -3.92
CA ASP A 30 -0.40 -6.68 -5.19
C ASP A 30 1.12 -6.98 -5.14
N ALA A 31 1.91 -6.13 -4.49
CA ALA A 31 3.35 -6.34 -4.26
C ALA A 31 3.63 -7.51 -3.32
N SER A 32 2.85 -7.72 -2.25
CA SER A 32 3.01 -8.87 -1.35
C SER A 32 2.75 -10.19 -2.08
N LYS A 33 1.71 -10.24 -2.91
CA LYS A 33 1.39 -11.42 -3.74
C LYS A 33 2.50 -11.73 -4.74
N VAL A 34 3.03 -10.72 -5.43
CA VAL A 34 4.17 -10.89 -6.35
C VAL A 34 5.40 -11.39 -5.59
N CYS A 35 5.66 -10.85 -4.40
CA CYS A 35 6.75 -11.30 -3.53
C CYS A 35 6.63 -12.79 -3.19
N GLU A 36 5.48 -13.23 -2.70
CA GLU A 36 5.22 -14.64 -2.36
C GLU A 36 5.40 -15.55 -3.58
N ALA A 37 4.85 -15.16 -4.73
CA ALA A 37 4.95 -15.93 -5.97
C ALA A 37 6.40 -16.07 -6.44
N MET A 38 7.17 -14.97 -6.43
CA MET A 38 8.59 -15.00 -6.82
C MET A 38 9.45 -15.78 -5.84
N PHE A 39 9.18 -15.67 -4.54
CA PHE A 39 9.87 -16.44 -3.51
C PHE A 39 9.58 -17.93 -3.69
N SER A 40 8.32 -18.31 -3.92
CA SER A 40 7.91 -19.69 -4.21
C SER A 40 8.60 -20.24 -5.46
N ALA A 41 8.58 -19.48 -6.57
CA ALA A 41 9.26 -19.87 -7.80
C ALA A 41 10.77 -20.10 -7.59
N SER A 42 11.41 -19.26 -6.77
CA SER A 42 12.83 -19.41 -6.40
C SER A 42 13.08 -20.71 -5.64
N ILE A 43 12.24 -21.06 -4.66
CA ILE A 43 12.33 -22.33 -3.93
C ILE A 43 12.20 -23.53 -4.88
N ILE A 44 11.24 -23.49 -5.80
CA ILE A 44 11.03 -24.57 -6.78
C ILE A 44 12.26 -24.73 -7.69
N ALA A 45 12.81 -23.62 -8.20
CA ALA A 45 14.02 -23.65 -9.02
C ALA A 45 15.21 -24.27 -8.28
N ILE A 46 15.43 -23.90 -7.01
CA ILE A 46 16.48 -24.47 -6.15
C ILE A 46 16.26 -25.98 -5.96
N SER A 47 15.00 -26.40 -5.73
CA SER A 47 14.63 -27.80 -5.56
C SER A 47 14.96 -28.63 -6.80
N LEU A 48 14.68 -28.10 -8.00
CA LEU A 48 15.00 -28.77 -9.26
C LEU A 48 16.50 -28.94 -9.46
N ILE A 49 17.32 -27.98 -9.02
CA ILE A 49 18.78 -28.11 -9.09
C ILE A 49 19.27 -29.24 -8.18
N ALA A 50 18.67 -29.42 -7.00
CA ALA A 50 19.02 -30.53 -6.10
C ALA A 50 18.86 -31.90 -6.77
N LEU A 51 17.82 -32.06 -7.60
CA LEU A 51 17.53 -33.32 -8.30
C LEU A 51 18.54 -33.66 -9.40
N GLN A 52 19.23 -32.67 -9.97
CA GLN A 52 20.19 -32.87 -11.05
C GLN A 52 21.62 -33.15 -10.54
N LYS A 53 21.87 -33.01 -9.23
CA LYS A 53 23.23 -33.15 -8.69
C LYS A 53 23.57 -34.61 -8.37
N PRO A 54 24.68 -35.16 -8.92
CA PRO A 54 25.08 -36.54 -8.68
C PRO A 54 25.61 -36.77 -7.25
N GLU A 55 26.09 -35.72 -6.59
CA GLU A 55 26.60 -35.81 -5.22
C GLU A 55 25.47 -35.75 -4.18
N ILE A 56 25.22 -36.89 -3.53
CA ILE A 56 24.18 -37.06 -2.50
C ILE A 56 24.32 -36.03 -1.36
N LYS A 57 25.55 -35.71 -0.94
CA LYS A 57 25.79 -34.73 0.16
C LYS A 57 25.32 -33.32 -0.21
N VAL A 58 25.59 -32.88 -1.44
CA VAL A 58 25.17 -31.57 -1.95
C VAL A 58 23.65 -31.53 -2.11
N ALA A 59 23.05 -32.58 -2.68
CA ALA A 59 21.61 -32.70 -2.83
C ALA A 59 20.86 -32.63 -1.47
N ASN A 60 21.37 -33.33 -0.45
CA ASN A 60 20.81 -33.29 0.91
C ASN A 60 20.89 -31.89 1.54
N MET A 61 22.00 -31.18 1.34
CA MET A 61 22.16 -29.82 1.87
C MET A 61 21.20 -28.83 1.19
N ILE A 62 21.06 -28.90 -0.13
CA ILE A 62 20.10 -28.07 -0.89
C ILE A 62 18.66 -28.37 -0.45
N SER A 63 18.33 -29.65 -0.22
CA SER A 63 17.01 -30.06 0.26
C SER A 63 16.69 -29.48 1.64
N ALA A 64 17.62 -29.59 2.60
CA ALA A 64 17.47 -28.99 3.93
C ALA A 64 17.27 -27.46 3.84
N PHE A 65 18.06 -26.78 3.00
CA PHE A 65 17.93 -25.34 2.77
C PHE A 65 16.56 -24.97 2.18
N THR A 66 16.07 -25.74 1.22
CA THR A 66 14.76 -25.55 0.59
C THR A 66 13.61 -25.69 1.59
N ILE A 67 13.70 -26.66 2.51
CA ILE A 67 12.70 -26.85 3.59
C ILE A 67 12.65 -25.63 4.50
N ILE A 68 13.83 -25.09 4.87
CA ILE A 68 13.92 -23.87 5.69
C ILE A 68 13.29 -22.69 4.95
N LEU A 69 13.64 -22.46 3.68
CA LEU A 69 13.05 -21.39 2.87
C LEU A 69 11.53 -21.53 2.71
N SER A 70 11.04 -22.75 2.54
CA SER A 70 9.59 -23.04 2.46
C SER A 70 8.88 -22.70 3.76
N THR A 71 9.51 -23.00 4.90
CA THR A 71 8.99 -22.63 6.22
C THR A 71 8.93 -21.10 6.38
N PHE A 72 9.98 -20.38 5.93
CA PHE A 72 9.96 -18.91 5.93
C PHE A 72 8.88 -18.33 5.02
N LEU A 73 8.73 -18.87 3.81
CA LEU A 73 7.67 -18.45 2.88
C LEU A 73 6.28 -18.62 3.51
N LEU A 74 6.04 -19.75 4.19
CA LEU A 74 4.78 -19.98 4.90
C LEU A 74 4.53 -18.93 5.98
N VAL A 75 5.54 -18.65 6.83
CA VAL A 75 5.44 -17.63 7.87
C VAL A 75 5.17 -16.25 7.27
N LEU A 76 5.89 -15.87 6.21
CA LEU A 76 5.68 -14.60 5.51
C LEU A 76 4.26 -14.50 4.95
N SER A 77 3.73 -15.60 4.40
CA SER A 77 2.39 -15.60 3.84
C SER A 77 1.29 -15.41 4.89
N LEU A 78 1.46 -16.06 6.04
CA LEU A 78 0.58 -15.83 7.19
C LEU A 78 0.66 -14.37 7.68
N LEU A 79 1.87 -13.80 7.75
CA LEU A 79 2.06 -12.40 8.12
C LEU A 79 1.40 -11.45 7.10
N PHE A 80 1.59 -11.64 5.80
CA PHE A 80 0.98 -10.80 4.77
C PHE A 80 -0.54 -10.91 4.76
N SER A 81 -1.09 -12.12 4.95
CA SER A 81 -2.53 -12.31 5.11
C SER A 81 -3.06 -11.56 6.33
N SER A 82 -2.31 -11.54 7.44
CA SER A 82 -2.73 -10.85 8.68
C SER A 82 -2.81 -9.32 8.55
N LEU A 83 -2.09 -8.73 7.58
CA LEU A 83 -2.11 -7.28 7.32
C LEU A 83 -3.44 -6.79 6.74
N ASN A 84 -4.29 -7.70 6.25
CA ASN A 84 -5.67 -7.43 5.83
C ASN A 84 -5.79 -6.26 4.84
N TYR A 85 -4.91 -6.20 3.83
CA TYR A 85 -4.88 -5.09 2.88
C TYR A 85 -6.21 -4.85 2.16
N ASP A 86 -6.95 -5.90 1.84
CA ASP A 86 -8.27 -5.81 1.20
C ASP A 86 -9.28 -5.05 2.08
N LYS A 87 -9.43 -5.48 3.33
CA LYS A 87 -10.33 -4.83 4.30
C LYS A 87 -9.95 -3.36 4.52
N ARG A 88 -8.65 -3.05 4.59
CA ARG A 88 -8.18 -1.67 4.75
C ARG A 88 -8.44 -0.83 3.50
N MET A 89 -8.18 -1.38 2.31
CA MET A 89 -8.45 -0.74 1.02
C MET A 89 -9.93 -0.39 0.87
N GLU A 90 -10.83 -1.33 1.19
CA GLU A 90 -12.28 -1.14 1.15
C GLU A 90 -12.74 -0.08 2.14
N ASN A 91 -12.27 -0.13 3.39
CA ASN A 91 -12.59 0.87 4.42
C ASN A 91 -12.21 2.29 3.96
N TYR A 92 -10.99 2.48 3.44
CA TYR A 92 -10.56 3.78 2.93
C TYR A 92 -11.35 4.21 1.68
N HIS A 93 -11.65 3.29 0.75
CA HIS A 93 -12.40 3.61 -0.45
C HIS A 93 -13.85 4.00 -0.16
N ALA A 94 -14.52 3.23 0.70
CA ALA A 94 -15.89 3.49 1.13
C ALA A 94 -15.99 4.84 1.88
N CYS A 95 -15.04 5.11 2.79
CA CYS A 95 -14.94 6.42 3.44
C CYS A 95 -14.79 7.55 2.43
N GLY A 96 -13.88 7.40 1.46
CA GLY A 96 -13.71 8.37 0.38
C GLY A 96 -14.98 8.61 -0.43
N ASN A 97 -15.76 7.56 -0.73
CA ASN A 97 -17.01 7.68 -1.49
C ASN A 97 -18.09 8.46 -0.72
N GLU A 98 -18.25 8.21 0.59
CA GLU A 98 -19.20 8.96 1.42
C GLU A 98 -18.79 10.42 1.58
N LEU A 99 -17.50 10.68 1.81
CA LEU A 99 -16.96 12.04 1.85
C LEU A 99 -17.13 12.76 0.50
N ASN A 100 -16.95 12.07 -0.63
CA ASN A 100 -17.18 12.65 -1.95
C ASN A 100 -18.65 13.06 -2.16
N ARG A 101 -19.59 12.22 -1.70
CA ARG A 101 -21.02 12.56 -1.75
C ARG A 101 -21.31 13.81 -0.90
N LEU A 102 -20.79 13.86 0.33
CA LEU A 102 -20.95 15.01 1.23
C LEU A 102 -20.34 16.28 0.62
N TYR A 103 -19.12 16.19 0.08
CA TYR A 103 -18.44 17.29 -0.59
C TYR A 103 -19.24 17.86 -1.76
N ARG A 104 -19.81 17.00 -2.61
CA ARG A 104 -20.63 17.44 -3.75
C ARG A 104 -21.90 18.16 -3.30
N LEU A 105 -22.53 17.71 -2.21
CA LEU A 105 -23.68 18.39 -1.62
C LEU A 105 -23.31 19.77 -1.09
N ILE A 106 -22.20 19.88 -0.36
CA ILE A 106 -21.69 21.15 0.14
C ILE A 106 -21.37 22.11 -1.02
N LYS A 107 -20.68 21.64 -2.06
CA LYS A 107 -20.38 22.43 -3.27
C LYS A 107 -21.63 22.97 -3.95
N HIS A 108 -22.67 22.15 -4.06
CA HIS A 108 -23.96 22.56 -4.62
C HIS A 108 -24.60 23.65 -3.75
N ASP A 109 -24.68 23.43 -2.45
CA ASP A 109 -25.36 24.34 -1.52
C ASP A 109 -24.62 25.67 -1.38
N VAL A 110 -23.28 25.67 -1.41
CA VAL A 110 -22.47 26.90 -1.51
C VAL A 110 -22.80 27.72 -2.76
N SER A 111 -23.13 27.07 -3.88
CA SER A 111 -23.43 27.76 -5.14
C SER A 111 -24.87 28.28 -5.28
N VAL A 112 -25.82 27.70 -4.53
CA VAL A 112 -27.26 27.96 -4.71
C VAL A 112 -27.88 28.69 -3.52
N LEU A 113 -27.39 28.46 -2.29
CA LEU A 113 -27.98 29.00 -1.08
C LEU A 113 -27.42 30.37 -0.70
N SER A 114 -28.26 31.19 -0.06
CA SER A 114 -27.82 32.41 0.61
C SER A 114 -26.92 32.11 1.81
N LYS A 115 -26.14 33.10 2.26
CA LYS A 115 -25.24 32.92 3.43
C LYS A 115 -25.98 32.48 4.69
N GLU A 116 -27.16 33.04 4.95
CA GLU A 116 -27.96 32.69 6.14
C GLU A 116 -28.46 31.23 6.09
N GLU A 117 -28.82 30.74 4.90
CA GLU A 117 -29.20 29.33 4.71
C GLU A 117 -27.99 28.40 4.84
N GLN A 118 -26.80 28.83 4.42
CA GLN A 118 -25.56 28.07 4.60
C GLN A 118 -25.20 27.92 6.08
N GLU A 119 -25.29 28.99 6.87
CA GLU A 119 -25.04 28.95 8.33
C GLU A 119 -25.99 27.96 9.04
N LYS A 120 -27.26 27.92 8.63
CA LYS A 120 -28.24 26.95 9.18
C LYS A 120 -27.88 25.50 8.88
N LYS A 121 -27.22 25.22 7.75
CA LYS A 121 -26.82 23.87 7.33
C LYS A 121 -25.43 23.45 7.80
N GLU A 122 -24.57 24.39 8.20
CA GLU A 122 -23.17 24.12 8.58
C GLU A 122 -23.08 23.03 9.66
N ILE A 123 -23.89 23.14 10.72
CA ILE A 123 -23.91 22.18 11.84
C ILE A 123 -24.33 20.78 11.36
N ASP A 124 -25.32 20.68 10.46
CA ASP A 124 -25.75 19.40 9.89
C ASP A 124 -24.64 18.74 9.07
N TYR A 125 -23.88 19.52 8.29
CA TYR A 125 -22.75 19.01 7.55
C TYR A 125 -21.56 18.60 8.42
N ILE A 126 -21.28 19.34 9.50
CA ILE A 126 -20.27 18.95 10.49
C ILE A 126 -20.66 17.61 11.12
N ASN A 127 -21.91 17.45 11.54
CA ASN A 127 -22.39 16.21 12.14
C ASN A 127 -22.28 15.03 11.17
N LYS A 128 -22.66 15.21 9.90
CA LYS A 128 -22.49 14.19 8.85
C LYS A 128 -21.03 13.84 8.61
N TYR A 129 -20.15 14.82 8.64
CA TYR A 129 -18.71 14.58 8.47
C TYR A 129 -18.16 13.73 9.61
N GLU A 130 -18.47 14.07 10.87
CA GLU A 130 -18.06 13.32 12.06
C GLU A 130 -18.68 11.91 12.10
N GLU A 131 -19.93 11.75 11.66
CA GLU A 131 -20.57 10.44 11.52
C GLU A 131 -19.80 9.55 10.52
N ILE A 132 -19.42 10.11 9.36
CA ILE A 132 -18.60 9.37 8.39
C ILE A 132 -17.25 9.00 9.02
N LEU A 133 -16.56 9.91 9.70
CA LEU A 133 -15.26 9.61 10.30
C LEU A 133 -15.35 8.56 11.41
N SER A 134 -16.38 8.61 12.25
CA SER A 134 -16.59 7.63 13.31
C SER A 134 -16.96 6.24 12.78
N LYS A 135 -17.70 6.18 11.66
CA LYS A 135 -18.01 4.93 10.95
C LYS A 135 -16.76 4.24 10.39
N TYR A 136 -15.78 5.00 9.91
CA TYR A 136 -14.55 4.47 9.29
C TYR A 136 -13.34 4.62 10.22
N ASN A 137 -13.11 3.60 11.04
CA ASN A 137 -12.13 3.58 12.13
C ASN A 137 -10.64 3.57 11.75
N LEU A 138 -10.29 3.40 10.47
CA LEU A 138 -8.90 3.46 10.05
C LEU A 138 -8.52 4.92 9.80
N ASN A 139 -7.26 5.29 10.03
CA ASN A 139 -6.73 6.60 9.66
C ASN A 139 -5.73 6.49 8.51
N GLN A 140 -5.71 7.50 7.64
CA GLN A 140 -4.67 7.66 6.63
C GLN A 140 -3.33 8.00 7.29
N THR A 141 -2.23 7.77 6.58
CA THR A 141 -0.91 8.25 7.05
C THR A 141 -0.70 9.72 6.69
N SER A 142 0.21 10.38 7.38
CA SER A 142 0.65 11.75 7.03
C SER A 142 1.20 11.82 5.60
N PHE A 143 1.83 10.75 5.13
CA PHE A 143 2.31 10.65 3.76
C PHE A 143 1.17 10.59 2.73
N ASP A 144 0.11 9.81 3.00
CA ASP A 144 -1.06 9.74 2.11
C ASP A 144 -1.71 11.11 1.94
N TYR A 145 -1.78 11.87 3.04
CA TYR A 145 -2.30 13.25 3.03
C TYR A 145 -1.39 14.17 2.22
N GLN A 146 -0.08 14.20 2.51
CA GLN A 146 0.88 15.03 1.77
C GLN A 146 0.82 14.72 0.27
N TYR A 147 0.87 13.44 -0.10
CA TYR A 147 0.80 12.99 -1.50
C TYR A 147 -0.51 13.37 -2.18
N ALA A 148 -1.65 13.31 -1.48
CA ALA A 148 -2.91 13.79 -2.03
C ALA A 148 -2.85 15.30 -2.35
N MET A 149 -2.25 16.10 -1.47
CA MET A 149 -2.16 17.56 -1.61
C MET A 149 -1.12 18.00 -2.65
N LEU A 150 -0.19 17.13 -3.03
CA LEU A 150 0.74 17.39 -4.14
C LEU A 150 0.00 17.62 -5.47
N SER A 151 -1.16 16.98 -5.67
CA SER A 151 -1.92 17.12 -6.92
C SER A 151 -2.56 18.50 -7.11
N SER A 152 -2.71 19.28 -6.04
CA SER A 152 -3.35 20.60 -6.05
C SER A 152 -2.36 21.76 -5.89
N THR A 153 -1.05 21.50 -5.85
CA THR A 153 -0.03 22.51 -5.54
C THR A 153 1.05 22.52 -6.61
N GLU A 154 1.47 23.70 -7.08
CA GLU A 154 2.65 23.84 -7.92
C GLU A 154 3.90 23.51 -7.11
N ILE A 155 4.60 22.44 -7.48
CA ILE A 155 5.74 21.91 -6.74
C ILE A 155 6.94 21.78 -7.67
N HIS A 156 8.10 22.14 -7.14
CA HIS A 156 9.37 22.00 -7.83
C HIS A 156 9.57 20.55 -8.33
N PRO A 157 9.98 20.33 -9.60
CA PRO A 157 10.00 19.00 -10.24
C PRO A 157 10.82 17.96 -9.46
N LEU A 158 11.92 18.37 -8.82
CA LEU A 158 12.75 17.48 -8.00
C LEU A 158 12.01 16.93 -6.76
N LYS A 159 11.20 17.75 -6.08
CA LYS A 159 10.37 17.31 -4.95
C LYS A 159 9.28 16.37 -5.43
N TRP A 160 8.62 16.70 -6.55
CA TRP A 160 7.62 15.83 -7.16
C TRP A 160 8.20 14.45 -7.49
N LEU A 161 9.37 14.40 -8.13
CA LEU A 161 10.05 13.14 -8.43
C LEU A 161 10.36 12.34 -7.16
N TRP A 162 10.86 12.99 -6.10
CA TRP A 162 11.10 12.32 -4.83
C TRP A 162 9.82 11.70 -4.23
N PHE A 163 8.70 12.44 -4.26
CA PHE A 163 7.41 11.91 -3.80
C PHE A 163 6.93 10.74 -4.65
N GLN A 164 7.12 10.77 -5.97
CA GLN A 164 6.80 9.63 -6.85
C GLN A 164 7.67 8.42 -6.51
N CYS A 165 9.00 8.59 -6.39
CA CYS A 165 9.91 7.52 -6.01
C CYS A 165 9.55 6.93 -4.64
N ARG A 166 9.22 7.76 -3.66
CA ARG A 166 8.79 7.28 -2.34
C ARG A 166 7.48 6.51 -2.42
N TYR A 167 6.49 7.04 -3.14
CA TYR A 167 5.15 6.46 -3.26
C TYR A 167 5.14 5.12 -4.00
N TYR A 168 6.02 4.95 -5.00
CA TYR A 168 6.10 3.77 -5.86
C TYR A 168 7.23 2.81 -5.55
N ILE A 169 8.32 3.22 -4.89
CA ILE A 169 9.48 2.34 -4.68
C ILE A 169 9.67 2.10 -3.19
N PHE A 170 9.91 3.14 -2.40
CA PHE A 170 10.35 2.98 -1.00
C PHE A 170 9.25 2.48 -0.06
N ASP A 171 8.06 3.09 -0.10
CA ASP A 171 7.02 2.82 0.92
C ASP A 171 6.26 1.50 0.67
N VAL A 172 6.42 0.91 -0.51
CA VAL A 172 5.71 -0.32 -0.88
C VAL A 172 6.68 -1.37 -1.35
N TYR A 173 7.33 -1.16 -2.50
CA TYR A 173 7.98 -2.25 -3.23
C TYR A 173 9.36 -2.64 -2.70
N LEU A 174 10.13 -1.72 -2.11
CA LEU A 174 11.51 -2.00 -1.68
C LEU A 174 11.59 -3.17 -0.70
N LEU A 175 10.74 -3.20 0.32
CA LEU A 175 10.72 -4.28 1.30
C LEU A 175 10.40 -5.63 0.64
N TYR A 176 9.37 -5.67 -0.21
CA TYR A 176 8.96 -6.89 -0.90
C TYR A 176 10.02 -7.37 -1.89
N TRP A 177 10.67 -6.46 -2.64
CA TRP A 177 11.76 -6.82 -3.53
C TRP A 177 12.98 -7.36 -2.79
N ILE A 178 13.34 -6.79 -1.64
CA ILE A 178 14.43 -7.32 -0.81
C ILE A 178 14.10 -8.74 -0.35
N ILE A 179 12.89 -8.97 0.16
CA ILE A 179 12.44 -10.30 0.61
C ILE A 179 12.43 -11.29 -0.56
N ALA A 180 11.96 -10.88 -1.74
CA ALA A 180 11.86 -11.75 -2.92
C ALA A 180 13.22 -12.08 -3.54
N ILE A 181 14.14 -11.10 -3.64
CA ILE A 181 15.39 -11.20 -4.40
C ILE A 181 16.54 -11.75 -3.54
N ALA A 182 16.60 -11.41 -2.25
CA ALA A 182 17.73 -11.80 -1.40
C ALA A 182 18.00 -13.32 -1.37
N PRO A 183 16.99 -14.21 -1.27
CA PRO A 183 17.22 -15.65 -1.33
C PRO A 183 17.74 -16.10 -2.70
N THR A 184 17.18 -15.54 -3.79
CA THR A 184 17.56 -15.86 -5.16
C THR A 184 19.00 -15.46 -5.46
N VAL A 185 19.40 -14.26 -5.03
CA VAL A 185 20.78 -13.78 -5.17
C VAL A 185 21.73 -14.61 -4.32
N GLY A 186 21.34 -14.96 -3.08
CA GLY A 186 22.15 -15.82 -2.22
C GLY A 186 22.47 -17.17 -2.88
N VAL A 187 21.47 -17.77 -3.54
CA VAL A 187 21.60 -19.02 -4.28
C VAL A 187 22.52 -18.86 -5.48
N VAL A 188 22.29 -17.86 -6.34
CA VAL A 188 23.12 -17.60 -7.52
C VAL A 188 24.59 -17.38 -7.11
N CYS A 189 24.83 -16.55 -6.09
CA CYS A 189 26.17 -16.31 -5.56
C CYS A 189 26.83 -17.58 -5.01
N TYR A 190 26.06 -18.47 -4.35
CA TYR A 190 26.57 -19.75 -3.88
C TYR A 190 26.96 -20.68 -5.03
N PHE A 191 26.12 -20.79 -6.06
CA PHE A 191 26.40 -21.60 -7.24
C PHE A 191 27.59 -21.10 -8.05
N LEU A 192 27.71 -19.78 -8.24
CA LEU A 192 28.87 -19.18 -8.90
C LEU A 192 30.17 -19.52 -8.16
N LYS A 193 30.16 -19.51 -6.82
CA LYS A 193 31.34 -19.92 -6.02
C LYS A 193 31.69 -21.40 -6.16
N TYR A 194 30.71 -22.26 -6.45
CA TYR A 194 30.93 -23.69 -6.64
C TYR A 194 31.43 -24.00 -8.06
N LEU A 195 30.85 -23.37 -9.08
CA LEU A 195 31.27 -23.49 -10.48
C LEU A 195 32.66 -22.93 -10.75
N VAL A 196 33.08 -21.89 -10.04
CA VAL A 196 34.44 -21.32 -10.15
C VAL A 196 35.49 -22.19 -9.42
N LYS A 197 35.07 -23.19 -8.65
CA LYS A 197 35.95 -24.13 -7.94
C LYS A 197 36.15 -25.47 -8.66
N GLU A 198 35.42 -25.71 -9.75
CA GLU A 198 35.72 -26.75 -10.75
C GLU A 198 36.58 -26.15 -11.88
#